data_AF-A0A4U3A375-F1
#
_entry.id   AF-A0A4U3A375-F1
#
_cell.length_a   1.000
_cell.length_b   1.000
_cell.length_c   1.000
_cell.angle_alpha   90.00
_cell.angle_beta   90.00
_cell.angle_gamma   90.00
#
_symmetry.space_group_name_H-M   'P 1'
#
loop_
_entity.id
_entity.type
_entity.pdbx_description
1 polymer ?
#
loop_
_entity_poly.entity_id
_entity_poly.type
_entity_poly.pdbx_seq_one_letter_code
_entity_poly.pdbx_strand_id
1 'polypeptide(L)'
;KEGYDLVKRVIGLPGDTVEYKDDVLYVNGKAMEEPYLKEFKEKASGRVLTPDFTLEQITGKTKVPEGQVFVLGDNREVSKDGRMFGFISEDEIVGKGQAVFWPLKQVRAL
;
A
#
# COMPACT_ATOMS: atom_id res chain seq x y z
N LYS A 1 -1.37 -17.63 -15.51
CA LYS A 1 -0.07 -16.92 -15.58
C LYS A 1 0.82 -17.56 -14.51
N GLU A 2 2.00 -18.07 -14.85
CA GLU A 2 2.97 -18.51 -13.83
C GLU A 2 3.56 -17.26 -13.15
N GLY A 3 3.35 -17.16 -11.84
CA GLY A 3 3.77 -16.04 -11.00
C GLY A 3 3.48 -16.36 -9.53
N TYR A 4 4.08 -15.62 -8.61
CA TYR A 4 3.77 -15.74 -7.18
C TYR A 4 2.66 -14.76 -6.82
N ASP A 5 1.67 -15.22 -6.06
CA ASP A 5 0.65 -14.35 -5.50
C ASP A 5 1.27 -13.44 -4.44
N LEU A 6 1.05 -12.14 -4.58
CA LEU A 6 1.53 -11.12 -3.63
C LEU A 6 0.34 -10.55 -2.87
N VAL A 7 0.50 -10.41 -1.55
CA VAL A 7 -0.45 -9.69 -0.71
C VAL A 7 0.08 -8.29 -0.46
N LYS A 8 -0.66 -7.29 -0.93
CA LYS A 8 -0.40 -5.85 -0.73
C LYS A 8 -1.70 -5.15 -0.32
N ARG A 9 -1.56 -3.99 0.30
CA ARG A 9 -2.68 -3.13 0.68
C ARG A 9 -2.93 -2.11 -0.43
N VAL A 10 -4.18 -1.95 -0.82
CA VAL A 10 -4.61 -0.87 -1.71
C VAL A 10 -4.58 0.44 -0.93
N ILE A 11 -3.87 1.43 -1.46
CA ILE A 11 -3.68 2.76 -0.86
C ILE A 11 -4.41 3.83 -1.69
N GLY A 12 -4.40 3.72 -3.02
CA GLY A 12 -5.12 4.62 -3.91
C GLY A 12 -5.96 3.86 -4.92
N LEU A 13 -7.19 4.34 -5.14
CA LEU A 13 -8.13 3.89 -6.15
C LEU A 13 -8.09 4.80 -7.38
N PRO A 14 -8.68 4.39 -8.53
CA PRO A 14 -8.79 5.24 -9.71
C PRO A 14 -9.21 6.68 -9.39
N GLY A 15 -8.44 7.64 -9.92
CA GLY A 15 -8.67 9.08 -9.73
C GLY A 15 -8.08 9.69 -8.46
N ASP A 16 -7.60 8.89 -7.51
CA ASP A 16 -6.99 9.38 -6.27
C ASP A 16 -5.61 10.01 -6.52
N THR A 17 -5.31 11.08 -5.78
CA THR A 17 -3.92 11.50 -5.53
C THR A 17 -3.41 10.81 -4.25
N VAL A 18 -2.14 10.40 -4.24
CA VAL A 18 -1.47 9.83 -3.06
C VAL A 18 -0.16 10.58 -2.82
N GLU A 19 0.04 10.98 -1.57
CA GLU A 19 1.25 11.63 -1.09
C GLU A 19 1.62 11.07 0.28
N TYR A 20 2.90 10.85 0.52
CA TYR A 20 3.46 10.73 1.85
C TYR A 20 4.27 11.97 2.18
N LYS A 21 4.05 12.49 3.37
CA LYS A 21 4.82 13.59 3.94
C LYS A 21 4.96 13.39 5.44
N ASP A 22 6.19 13.45 5.93
CA ASP A 22 6.51 13.29 7.36
C ASP A 22 5.94 11.97 7.95
N ASP A 23 6.02 10.88 7.17
CA ASP A 23 5.46 9.54 7.51
C ASP A 23 3.93 9.49 7.71
N VAL A 24 3.22 10.47 7.15
CA VAL A 24 1.76 10.57 7.11
C VAL A 24 1.27 10.38 5.68
N LEU A 25 0.29 9.48 5.51
CA LEU A 25 -0.41 9.27 4.24
C LEU A 25 -1.45 10.37 4.02
N TYR A 26 -1.44 10.95 2.82
CA TYR A 26 -2.48 11.83 2.31
C TYR A 26 -3.10 11.22 1.07
N VAL A 27 -4.44 11.08 1.07
CA VAL A 27 -5.21 10.68 -0.10
C VAL A 27 -6.16 11.81 -0.46
N ASN A 28 -6.08 12.32 -1.69
CA ASN A 28 -6.84 13.51 -2.12
C ASN A 28 -6.66 14.72 -1.17
N GLY A 29 -5.45 14.90 -0.63
CA GLY A 29 -5.09 15.96 0.31
C GLY A 29 -5.61 15.77 1.74
N LYS A 30 -6.29 14.65 2.05
CA LYS A 30 -6.76 14.33 3.39
C LYS A 30 -5.81 13.37 4.08
N ALA A 31 -5.37 13.71 5.29
CA ALA A 31 -4.56 12.82 6.11
C ALA A 31 -5.36 11.56 6.47
N MET A 32 -4.71 10.40 6.34
CA MET A 32 -5.30 9.09 6.59
C MET A 32 -4.61 8.41 7.76
N GLU A 33 -5.40 7.80 8.64
CA GLU A 33 -4.87 6.95 9.71
C GLU A 33 -4.50 5.57 9.16
N GLU A 34 -3.38 5.03 9.64
CA GLU A 34 -2.88 3.70 9.24
C GLU A 34 -2.65 2.80 10.46
N PRO A 35 -3.72 2.40 11.18
CA PRO A 35 -3.59 1.61 12.41
C PRO A 35 -2.89 0.26 12.19
N TYR A 36 -2.95 -0.29 10.97
CA TYR A 36 -2.24 -1.52 10.59
C TYR A 36 -0.71 -1.38 10.57
N LEU A 37 -0.17 -0.17 10.62
CA LEU A 37 1.27 0.07 10.72
C LEU A 37 1.78 0.23 12.16
N LYS A 38 0.91 0.20 13.16
CA LYS A 38 1.29 0.49 14.56
C LYS A 38 2.52 -0.30 15.02
N GLU A 39 2.50 -1.62 14.83
CA GLU A 39 3.61 -2.49 15.21
C GLU A 39 4.90 -2.19 14.42
N PHE A 40 4.80 -1.77 13.17
CA PHE A 40 5.95 -1.40 12.34
C PHE A 40 6.54 -0.06 12.79
N LYS A 41 5.69 0.92 13.11
CA LYS A 41 6.11 2.23 13.64
C LYS A 41 6.76 2.10 15.02
N GLU A 42 6.23 1.25 15.89
CA GLU A 42 6.85 0.94 17.19
C GLU A 42 8.24 0.31 17.02
N LYS A 43 8.40 -0.65 16.10
CA LYS A 43 9.71 -1.27 15.78
C LYS A 43 10.68 -0.34 15.07
N ALA A 44 10.19 0.69 14.38
CA ALA A 44 11.03 1.67 13.71
C ALA A 44 11.80 2.55 14.71
N SER A 45 11.41 2.58 16.00
CA SER A 45 12.11 3.32 17.06
C SER A 45 12.30 4.80 16.73
N GLY A 46 11.26 5.45 16.21
CA GLY A 46 11.27 6.88 15.85
C GLY A 46 11.89 7.19 14.48
N ARG A 47 12.33 6.18 13.72
CA ARG A 47 12.71 6.36 12.31
C ARG A 47 11.46 6.53 11.44
N VAL A 48 11.60 7.31 10.36
CA VAL A 48 10.57 7.44 9.31
C VAL A 48 10.37 6.08 8.64
N LEU A 49 9.15 5.55 8.72
CA LEU A 49 8.81 4.24 8.16
C LEU A 49 8.59 4.33 6.63
N THR A 50 7.93 5.40 6.18
CA THR A 50 7.63 5.67 4.78
C THR A 50 8.19 7.04 4.40
N PRO A 51 9.26 7.09 3.58
CA PRO A 51 9.82 8.36 3.10
C PRO A 51 8.81 9.16 2.28
N ASP A 52 9.04 10.47 2.21
CA ASP A 52 8.19 11.39 1.47
C ASP A 52 8.18 11.08 -0.03
N PHE A 53 6.98 11.13 -0.63
CA PHE A 53 6.79 11.04 -2.08
C PHE A 53 5.42 11.55 -2.51
N THR A 54 5.29 11.92 -3.79
CA THR A 54 4.01 11.99 -4.50
C THR A 54 3.91 10.92 -5.58
N LEU A 55 2.70 10.55 -6.00
CA LEU A 55 2.54 9.64 -7.15
C LEU A 55 3.30 10.13 -8.38
N GLU A 56 3.30 11.44 -8.63
CA GLU A 56 3.96 12.00 -9.81
C GLU A 56 5.47 11.76 -9.78
N GLN A 57 6.11 11.91 -8.62
CA GLN A 57 7.55 11.70 -8.48
C GLN A 57 7.98 10.25 -8.77
N ILE A 58 7.15 9.27 -8.37
CA ILE A 58 7.53 7.84 -8.43
C ILE A 58 6.91 7.08 -9.61
N THR A 59 5.84 7.61 -10.20
CA THR A 59 5.11 6.96 -11.30
C THR A 59 4.99 7.83 -12.56
N GLY A 60 5.27 9.13 -12.47
CA GLY A 60 5.02 10.08 -13.55
C GLY A 60 3.53 10.42 -13.76
N LYS A 61 2.63 10.01 -12.87
CA LYS A 61 1.20 10.31 -12.91
C LYS A 61 0.76 11.02 -11.63
N THR A 62 -0.02 12.09 -11.77
CA THR A 62 -0.56 12.83 -10.62
C THR A 62 -1.68 12.10 -9.90
N LYS A 63 -2.38 11.20 -10.60
CA LYS A 63 -3.49 10.40 -10.10
C LYS A 63 -3.32 8.93 -10.48
N VAL A 64 -3.94 8.05 -9.70
CA VAL A 64 -4.09 6.64 -10.08
C VAL A 64 -4.94 6.56 -11.35
N PRO A 65 -4.47 5.89 -12.43
CA PRO A 65 -5.24 5.75 -13.65
C PRO A 65 -6.52 4.92 -13.50
N GLU A 66 -7.48 5.12 -14.40
CA GLU A 66 -8.67 4.28 -14.50
C GLU A 66 -8.31 2.80 -14.68
N GLY A 67 -9.04 1.91 -14.00
CA GLY A 67 -8.82 0.46 -14.01
C GLY A 67 -7.53 0.00 -13.32
N GLN A 68 -6.86 0.87 -12.57
CA GLN A 68 -5.65 0.55 -11.83
C GLN A 68 -5.76 0.95 -10.36
N VAL A 69 -4.92 0.35 -9.52
CA VAL A 69 -4.77 0.69 -8.11
C VAL A 69 -3.31 0.95 -7.77
N PHE A 70 -3.09 1.80 -6.76
CA PHE A 70 -1.77 1.97 -6.14
C PHE A 70 -1.70 1.17 -4.84
N VAL A 71 -0.67 0.35 -4.68
CA VAL A 71 -0.55 -0.59 -3.56
C VAL A 71 0.76 -0.43 -2.80
N LEU A 72 0.72 -0.59 -1.48
CA LEU A 72 1.90 -0.65 -0.60
C LEU A 72 1.87 -1.94 0.22
N GLY A 73 3.04 -2.45 0.59
CA GLY A 73 3.12 -3.50 1.62
C GLY A 73 3.19 -2.89 3.01
N ASP A 74 2.57 -3.54 4.00
CA ASP A 74 2.59 -3.06 5.39
C ASP A 74 4.03 -3.07 5.98
N ASN A 75 4.88 -4.01 5.55
CA ASN A 75 6.31 -4.00 5.87
C ASN A 75 7.08 -3.03 4.96
N ARG A 76 6.88 -1.73 5.21
CA ARG A 76 7.29 -0.63 4.32
C ARG A 76 8.76 -0.61 3.95
N GLU A 77 9.65 -0.96 4.88
CA GLU A 77 11.10 -0.87 4.67
C GLU A 77 11.64 -1.88 3.64
N VAL A 78 10.98 -3.03 3.51
CA VAL A 78 11.47 -4.14 2.66
C VAL A 78 10.49 -4.55 1.56
N SER A 79 9.30 -3.95 1.54
CA SER A 79 8.28 -4.28 0.55
C SER A 79 8.65 -3.74 -0.83
N LYS A 80 8.78 -4.65 -1.80
CA LYS A 80 8.66 -4.31 -3.23
C LYS A 80 7.17 -4.10 -3.52
N ASP A 81 6.78 -2.85 -3.76
CA ASP A 81 5.39 -2.44 -3.98
C ASP A 81 5.29 -1.30 -5.00
N GLY A 82 4.17 -0.57 -5.03
CA GLY A 82 3.90 0.46 -6.03
C GLY A 82 4.92 1.59 -6.07
N ARG A 83 5.72 1.78 -5.00
CA ARG A 83 6.88 2.69 -5.01
C ARG A 83 7.99 2.27 -5.98
N MET A 84 8.04 0.99 -6.34
CA MET A 84 9.06 0.42 -7.23
C MET A 84 8.50 0.06 -8.60
N PHE A 85 7.30 -0.52 -8.67
CA PHE A 85 6.73 -1.01 -9.93
C PHE A 85 5.52 -0.21 -10.43
N GLY A 86 5.07 0.81 -9.69
CA GLY A 86 3.93 1.65 -10.07
C GLY A 86 2.58 1.00 -9.78
N PHE A 87 1.63 1.20 -10.69
CA PHE A 87 0.24 0.77 -10.51
C PHE A 87 0.03 -0.70 -10.89
N ILE A 88 -0.98 -1.31 -10.28
CA ILE A 88 -1.45 -2.67 -10.62
C ILE A 88 -2.80 -2.56 -11.30
N SER A 89 -3.01 -3.34 -12.36
CA SER A 89 -4.29 -3.39 -13.03
C SER A 89 -5.31 -4.18 -12.20
N GLU A 90 -6.55 -3.72 -12.13
CA GLU A 90 -7.60 -4.34 -11.30
C GLU A 90 -7.92 -5.79 -11.73
N ASP A 91 -7.71 -6.13 -13.00
CA ASP A 91 -7.88 -7.48 -13.55
C ASP A 91 -6.80 -8.47 -13.08
N GLU A 92 -5.68 -7.98 -12.55
CA GLU A 92 -4.63 -8.80 -11.93
C GLU A 92 -4.93 -9.11 -10.46
N ILE A 93 -5.97 -8.49 -9.88
CA ILE A 93 -6.40 -8.73 -8.50
C ILE A 93 -7.26 -9.99 -8.44
N VAL A 94 -6.67 -11.08 -7.98
CA VAL A 94 -7.35 -12.39 -7.84
C VAL A 94 -8.42 -12.39 -6.74
N GLY A 95 -8.29 -11.54 -5.70
CA GLY A 95 -9.28 -11.44 -4.63
C GLY A 95 -8.97 -10.36 -3.60
N LYS A 96 -9.99 -10.01 -2.80
CA LYS A 96 -9.85 -9.11 -1.64
C LYS A 96 -9.65 -9.95 -0.39
N GLY A 97 -8.59 -9.68 0.37
CA GLY A 97 -8.38 -10.34 1.67
C GLY A 97 -9.49 -9.95 2.63
N GLN A 98 -10.41 -10.87 2.92
CA GLN A 98 -11.49 -10.68 3.90
C GLN A 98 -11.20 -11.41 5.23
N ALA A 99 -10.27 -12.37 5.22
CA ALA A 99 -9.83 -13.11 6.41
C ALA A 99 -8.41 -13.63 6.20
N VAL A 100 -7.62 -13.69 7.28
CA VAL A 100 -6.37 -14.45 7.32
C VAL A 100 -6.73 -15.86 7.76
N PHE A 101 -6.57 -16.86 6.89
CA PHE A 101 -6.95 -18.25 7.19
C PHE A 101 -5.74 -19.19 7.40
N TRP A 102 -4.51 -18.71 7.15
CA TRP A 102 -3.28 -19.51 7.25
C TRP A 102 -2.12 -18.71 7.87
N PRO A 103 -1.32 -19.29 8.79
CA PRO A 103 -1.41 -20.64 9.35
C PRO A 103 -2.64 -20.82 10.28
N LEU A 104 -3.19 -22.04 10.35
CA LEU A 104 -4.47 -22.37 11.02
C LEU A 104 -4.60 -21.90 12.48
N LYS A 105 -3.49 -21.60 13.16
CA LYS A 105 -3.49 -21.05 14.53
C LYS A 105 -3.77 -19.54 14.60
N GLN A 106 -3.87 -18.85 13.47
CA GLN A 106 -3.96 -17.39 13.38
C GLN A 106 -5.20 -16.93 12.60
N VAL A 107 -6.24 -17.78 12.53
CA VAL A 107 -7.47 -17.40 11.83
C VAL A 107 -8.07 -16.16 12.49
N ARG A 108 -8.14 -15.07 11.73
CA ARG A 108 -8.75 -13.81 12.17
C ARG A 108 -9.42 -13.09 11.00
N ALA A 109 -10.50 -12.38 11.30
CA ALA A 109 -11.03 -11.35 10.42
C ALA A 109 -9.99 -10.22 10.29
N LEU A 110 -9.86 -9.66 9.08
CA LEU A 110 -8.99 -8.52 8.78
C LEU A 110 -9.62 -7.19 9.15
#